data_AF-A0A6P0T260-F1
#
_entry.id   AF-A0A6P0T260-F1
#
_cell.length_a   1.000
_cell.length_b   1.000
_cell.length_c   1.000
_cell.angle_alpha   90.00
_cell.angle_beta   90.00
_cell.angle_gamma   90.00
#
_symmetry.space_group_name_H-M   'P 1'
#
loop_
_entity.id
_entity.type
_entity.pdbx_description
1 polymer ?
#
loop_
_entity_poly.entity_id
_entity_poly.type
_entity_poly.pdbx_seq_one_letter_code
_entity_poly.pdbx_strand_id
1 'polypeptide(L)'
;MYRNIPIKAVFSDEERAFWEFQCKQSNSLFNCAVYYSKQKHYQWLEEQEAYTTYWKKDELKAGWKTYKCGVKYPEIDKALKMSPHYRAMAAQSAQQTLKAVGEAIKSYNQLVGLYYKGEVDRPRFPRYRKSGGFAAVTFPKQALTYKQGLFYPSVSKESKPELLTQITLTPPEFIDPDWVKEVTIRPCYGQLWIDWVIDDGKKPIEDTNSDLDYSQAMGIDHGGDNWLTCVSTLGKSFIIDGKKLKAMNQGYARLVAKHKSGKPEKYWDSILDRIQLKRNNQMRDAVNKAARFIVNRCLNDRIGNLVIGWNEGQKICSNMGKKGNQKFVVIPTKRLIERLKHLCLEYGIKLIVTEESYTSKASFLDGDSLPKYGEKPECWKPSGKRVRRGLYQIASGKLINADSNGAANI
;
A
#
# COMPACT_ATOMS: atom_id res chain seq x y z
N MET A 1 -14.41 -7.49 9.60
CA MET A 1 -13.61 -6.44 8.90
C MET A 1 -13.16 -7.02 7.57
N TYR A 2 -13.30 -6.30 6.46
CA TYR A 2 -12.88 -6.86 5.17
C TYR A 2 -11.37 -7.11 5.12
N ARG A 3 -10.98 -8.29 4.67
CA ARG A 3 -9.59 -8.68 4.41
C ARG A 3 -9.42 -9.08 2.97
N ASN A 4 -8.34 -8.61 2.35
CA ASN A 4 -7.95 -9.04 1.01
C ASN A 4 -6.82 -10.08 1.12
N ILE A 5 -7.06 -11.27 0.58
CA ILE A 5 -6.13 -12.40 0.56
C ILE A 5 -5.69 -12.64 -0.90
N PRO A 6 -4.53 -12.09 -1.32
CA PRO A 6 -4.03 -12.21 -2.67
C PRO A 6 -3.28 -13.53 -2.87
N ILE A 7 -3.68 -14.31 -3.87
CA ILE A 7 -3.11 -15.61 -4.19
C ILE A 7 -2.71 -15.66 -5.65
N LYS A 8 -1.54 -16.23 -5.93
CA LYS A 8 -1.09 -16.42 -7.30
C LYS A 8 -2.02 -17.42 -7.97
N ALA A 9 -2.62 -17.04 -9.08
CA ALA A 9 -3.46 -17.96 -9.83
C ALA A 9 -2.62 -19.05 -10.51
N VAL A 10 -3.15 -20.27 -10.53
CA VAL A 10 -2.68 -21.36 -11.36
C VAL A 10 -3.87 -21.75 -12.21
N PHE A 11 -3.81 -21.41 -13.50
CA PHE A 11 -4.88 -21.61 -14.46
C PHE A 11 -4.38 -22.54 -15.56
N SER A 12 -5.26 -23.35 -16.15
CA SER A 12 -4.99 -24.00 -17.43
C SER A 12 -4.78 -22.96 -18.54
N ASP A 13 -4.28 -23.37 -19.69
CA ASP A 13 -4.10 -22.45 -20.81
C ASP A 13 -5.43 -21.88 -21.30
N GLU A 14 -6.50 -22.68 -21.28
CA GLU A 14 -7.87 -22.25 -21.63
C GLU A 14 -8.45 -21.26 -20.62
N GLU A 15 -8.34 -21.56 -19.31
CA GLU A 15 -8.78 -20.64 -18.26
C GLU A 15 -8.00 -19.32 -18.32
N ARG A 16 -6.70 -19.41 -18.56
CA ARG A 16 -5.84 -18.24 -18.69
C ARG A 16 -6.23 -17.39 -19.90
N ALA A 17 -6.49 -18.00 -21.05
CA ALA A 17 -6.95 -17.28 -22.24
C ALA A 17 -8.27 -16.53 -21.96
N PHE A 18 -9.21 -17.19 -21.28
CA PHE A 18 -10.45 -16.56 -20.84
C PHE A 18 -10.20 -15.36 -19.92
N TRP A 19 -9.36 -15.51 -18.89
CA TRP A 19 -9.11 -14.43 -17.94
C TRP A 19 -8.33 -13.27 -18.55
N GLU A 20 -7.38 -13.53 -19.44
CA GLU A 20 -6.68 -12.49 -20.20
C GLU A 20 -7.67 -11.73 -21.12
N PHE A 21 -8.60 -12.42 -21.75
CA PHE A 21 -9.69 -11.79 -22.51
C PHE A 21 -10.55 -10.90 -21.62
N GLN A 22 -11.05 -11.41 -20.48
CA GLN A 22 -11.87 -10.62 -19.55
C GLN A 22 -11.11 -9.37 -19.03
N CYS A 23 -9.82 -9.50 -18.73
CA CYS A 23 -8.98 -8.38 -18.32
C CYS A 23 -8.81 -7.31 -19.42
N LYS A 24 -8.73 -7.72 -20.70
CA LYS A 24 -8.72 -6.79 -21.85
C LYS A 24 -10.06 -6.07 -21.98
N GLN A 25 -11.18 -6.80 -21.87
CA GLN A 25 -12.52 -6.19 -21.95
C GLN A 25 -12.74 -5.17 -20.82
N SER A 26 -12.36 -5.50 -19.58
CA SER A 26 -12.42 -4.55 -18.46
C SER A 26 -11.56 -3.29 -18.71
N ASN A 27 -10.35 -3.45 -19.27
CA ASN A 27 -9.49 -2.32 -19.58
C ASN A 27 -10.11 -1.40 -20.64
N SER A 28 -10.67 -1.97 -21.70
CA SER A 28 -11.34 -1.20 -22.76
C SER A 28 -12.62 -0.54 -22.25
N LEU A 29 -13.44 -1.25 -21.48
CA LEU A 29 -14.66 -0.71 -20.86
C LEU A 29 -14.34 0.46 -19.92
N PHE A 30 -13.29 0.35 -19.10
CA PHE A 30 -12.81 1.45 -18.26
C PHE A 30 -12.46 2.68 -19.11
N ASN A 31 -11.77 2.49 -20.25
CA ASN A 31 -11.42 3.58 -21.15
C ASN A 31 -12.64 4.21 -21.82
N CYS A 32 -13.63 3.41 -22.24
CA CYS A 32 -14.90 3.92 -22.75
C CYS A 32 -15.63 4.78 -21.70
N ALA A 33 -15.64 4.35 -20.45
CA ALA A 33 -16.24 5.10 -19.34
C ALA A 33 -15.50 6.42 -19.08
N VAL A 34 -14.17 6.40 -19.01
CA VAL A 34 -13.38 7.64 -18.87
C VAL A 34 -13.61 8.58 -20.06
N TYR A 35 -13.71 8.04 -21.28
CA TYR A 35 -13.97 8.84 -22.48
C TYR A 35 -15.34 9.52 -22.40
N TYR A 36 -16.39 8.74 -22.10
CA TYR A 36 -17.75 9.24 -21.94
C TYR A 36 -17.81 10.36 -20.87
N SER A 37 -17.22 10.11 -19.70
CA SER A 37 -17.19 11.09 -18.62
C SER A 37 -16.42 12.36 -18.99
N LYS A 38 -15.31 12.23 -19.73
CA LYS A 38 -14.56 13.40 -20.22
C LYS A 38 -15.35 14.21 -21.23
N GLN A 39 -15.97 13.57 -22.22
CA GLN A 39 -16.76 14.29 -23.22
C GLN A 39 -17.85 15.12 -22.53
N LYS A 40 -18.64 14.52 -21.65
CA LYS A 40 -19.67 15.24 -20.88
C LYS A 40 -19.07 16.36 -20.02
N HIS A 41 -17.96 16.09 -19.34
CA HIS A 41 -17.36 17.09 -18.46
C HIS A 41 -16.80 18.29 -19.22
N TYR A 42 -16.08 18.05 -20.32
CA TYR A 42 -15.47 19.12 -21.11
C TYR A 42 -16.48 19.87 -21.97
N GLN A 43 -17.51 19.20 -22.51
CA GLN A 43 -18.64 19.87 -23.14
C GLN A 43 -19.34 20.83 -22.15
N TRP A 44 -19.60 20.37 -20.92
CA TRP A 44 -20.16 21.24 -19.90
C TRP A 44 -19.21 22.40 -19.57
N LEU A 45 -17.89 22.18 -19.52
CA LEU A 45 -16.91 23.25 -19.31
C LEU A 45 -16.88 24.27 -20.45
N GLU A 46 -17.08 23.84 -21.70
CA GLU A 46 -17.22 24.71 -22.86
C GLU A 46 -18.45 25.60 -22.72
N GLU A 47 -19.60 25.03 -22.34
CA GLU A 47 -20.84 25.75 -22.07
C GLU A 47 -20.71 26.78 -20.93
N GLN A 48 -19.75 26.58 -20.02
CA GLN A 48 -19.43 27.52 -18.93
C GLN A 48 -18.31 28.51 -19.29
N GLU A 49 -17.83 28.53 -20.53
CA GLU A 49 -16.70 29.34 -20.99
C GLU A 49 -15.47 29.20 -20.06
N ALA A 50 -15.26 27.98 -19.55
CA ALA A 50 -14.31 27.71 -18.48
C ALA A 50 -12.86 27.63 -18.96
N TYR A 51 -12.60 27.71 -20.27
CA TYR A 51 -11.25 27.74 -20.83
C TYR A 51 -10.68 29.15 -20.68
N THR A 52 -9.58 29.30 -19.96
CA THR A 52 -9.04 30.62 -19.63
C THR A 52 -7.51 30.63 -19.58
N THR A 53 -6.92 31.82 -19.58
CA THR A 53 -5.49 32.01 -19.34
C THR A 53 -5.23 32.21 -17.85
N TYR A 54 -4.08 31.73 -17.39
CA TYR A 54 -3.62 31.88 -16.02
C TYR A 54 -2.09 31.91 -15.98
N TRP A 55 -1.54 32.66 -15.03
CA TRP A 55 -0.11 32.72 -14.81
C TRP A 55 0.36 31.51 -13.99
N LYS A 56 1.45 30.88 -14.42
CA LYS A 56 2.15 29.87 -13.63
C LYS A 56 3.63 30.27 -13.54
N LYS A 57 4.01 30.88 -12.42
CA LYS A 57 5.25 31.66 -12.32
C LYS A 57 5.24 32.73 -13.41
N ASP A 58 6.32 32.87 -14.17
CA ASP A 58 6.48 33.87 -15.21
C ASP A 58 5.96 33.41 -16.59
N GLU A 59 5.32 32.24 -16.67
CA GLU A 59 4.74 31.72 -17.90
C GLU A 59 3.21 31.91 -17.90
N LEU A 60 2.69 32.67 -18.85
CA LEU A 60 1.25 32.69 -19.16
C LEU A 60 0.87 31.36 -19.81
N LYS A 61 -0.08 30.65 -19.20
CA LYS A 61 -0.61 29.37 -19.71
C LYS A 61 -2.09 29.49 -20.00
N ALA A 62 -2.60 28.63 -20.89
CA ALA A 62 -4.03 28.47 -21.11
C ALA A 62 -4.47 27.09 -20.66
N GLY A 63 -5.69 26.98 -20.16
CA GLY A 63 -6.30 25.69 -19.83
C GLY A 63 -7.69 25.81 -19.24
N TRP A 64 -8.38 24.68 -19.16
CA TRP A 64 -9.67 24.55 -18.47
C TRP A 64 -9.55 24.97 -17.01
N LYS A 65 -10.52 25.70 -16.47
CA LYS A 65 -10.69 25.82 -15.02
C LYS A 65 -11.01 24.43 -14.42
N THR A 66 -10.61 24.23 -13.17
CA THR A 66 -10.77 22.94 -12.49
C THR A 66 -12.17 22.87 -11.88
N TYR A 67 -13.12 22.15 -12.46
CA TYR A 67 -14.45 21.98 -11.85
C TYR A 67 -14.70 20.56 -11.40
N LYS A 68 -15.74 20.41 -10.56
CA LYS A 68 -16.32 19.11 -10.26
C LYS A 68 -17.00 18.56 -11.51
N CYS A 69 -16.84 17.27 -11.74
CA CYS A 69 -17.55 16.56 -12.80
C CYS A 69 -18.88 16.02 -12.26
N GLY A 70 -19.97 16.34 -12.96
CA GLY A 70 -21.33 15.92 -12.60
C GLY A 70 -21.68 14.47 -12.95
N VAL A 71 -20.88 13.81 -13.78
CA VAL A 71 -21.14 12.44 -14.27
C VAL A 71 -21.02 11.43 -13.13
N LYS A 72 -22.02 10.56 -13.00
CA LYS A 72 -22.09 9.53 -11.94
C LYS A 72 -22.12 8.13 -12.52
N TYR A 73 -21.76 7.14 -11.70
CA TYR A 73 -21.81 5.71 -12.06
C TYR A 73 -23.12 5.27 -12.75
N PRO A 74 -24.33 5.59 -12.24
CA PRO A 74 -25.57 5.11 -12.86
C PRO A 74 -25.76 5.61 -14.30
N GLU A 75 -25.29 6.82 -14.59
CA GLU A 75 -25.30 7.39 -15.94
C GLU A 75 -24.32 6.67 -16.86
N ILE A 76 -23.09 6.41 -16.38
CA ILE A 76 -22.06 5.67 -17.11
C ILE A 76 -22.55 4.25 -17.43
N ASP A 77 -23.13 3.54 -16.44
CA ASP A 77 -23.68 2.20 -16.62
C ASP A 77 -24.79 2.19 -17.68
N LYS A 78 -25.75 3.12 -17.58
CA LYS A 78 -26.82 3.25 -18.57
C LYS A 78 -26.28 3.50 -19.98
N ALA A 79 -25.29 4.38 -20.13
CA ALA A 79 -24.73 4.73 -21.43
C ALA A 79 -23.92 3.60 -22.07
N LEU A 80 -23.22 2.78 -21.27
CA LEU A 80 -22.28 1.77 -21.78
C LEU A 80 -22.79 0.32 -21.70
N LYS A 81 -24.00 0.11 -21.18
CA LYS A 81 -24.63 -1.22 -21.02
C LYS A 81 -24.66 -2.07 -22.29
N MET A 82 -24.81 -1.42 -23.45
CA MET A 82 -24.87 -2.09 -24.76
C MET A 82 -23.53 -2.13 -25.50
N SER A 83 -22.47 -1.57 -24.91
CA SER A 83 -21.14 -1.60 -25.53
C SER A 83 -20.63 -3.03 -25.69
N PRO A 84 -19.84 -3.34 -26.74
CA PRO A 84 -19.29 -4.68 -26.94
C PRO A 84 -18.49 -5.17 -25.73
N HIS A 85 -17.71 -4.27 -25.11
CA HIS A 85 -16.90 -4.61 -23.93
C HIS A 85 -17.75 -4.95 -22.70
N TYR A 86 -18.88 -4.27 -22.51
CA TYR A 86 -19.80 -4.61 -21.42
C TYR A 86 -20.43 -5.96 -21.64
N ARG A 87 -20.94 -6.23 -22.85
CA ARG A 87 -21.66 -7.47 -23.15
C ARG A 87 -20.74 -8.70 -23.23
N ALA A 88 -19.47 -8.51 -23.55
CA ALA A 88 -18.44 -9.54 -23.45
C ALA A 88 -18.12 -9.95 -22.00
N MET A 89 -18.38 -9.07 -21.03
CA MET A 89 -18.17 -9.33 -19.61
C MET A 89 -19.47 -9.78 -18.92
N ALA A 90 -19.34 -10.50 -17.81
CA ALA A 90 -20.49 -10.71 -16.95
C ALA A 90 -21.01 -9.36 -16.44
N ALA A 91 -22.33 -9.15 -16.47
CA ALA A 91 -22.93 -7.83 -16.20
C ALA A 91 -22.47 -7.24 -14.85
N GLN A 92 -22.43 -8.05 -13.80
CA GLN A 92 -21.96 -7.63 -12.48
C GLN A 92 -20.48 -7.23 -12.48
N SER A 93 -19.64 -7.90 -13.26
CA SER A 93 -18.22 -7.55 -13.37
C SER A 93 -17.98 -6.30 -14.22
N ALA A 94 -18.74 -6.14 -15.31
CA ALA A 94 -18.77 -4.92 -16.09
C ALA A 94 -19.18 -3.72 -15.22
N GLN A 95 -20.23 -3.88 -14.40
CA GLN A 95 -20.67 -2.86 -13.44
C GLN A 95 -19.58 -2.47 -12.45
N GLN A 96 -18.82 -3.42 -11.89
CA GLN A 96 -17.68 -3.10 -11.01
C GLN A 96 -16.60 -2.28 -11.73
N THR A 97 -16.33 -2.58 -13.00
CA THR A 97 -15.38 -1.80 -13.82
C THR A 97 -15.87 -0.35 -13.99
N LEU A 98 -17.16 -0.14 -14.26
CA LEU A 98 -17.75 1.20 -14.39
C LEU A 98 -17.83 1.93 -13.04
N LYS A 99 -18.12 1.20 -11.96
CA LYS A 99 -18.15 1.74 -10.59
C LYS A 99 -16.78 2.27 -10.17
N ALA A 100 -15.69 1.59 -10.53
CA ALA A 100 -14.33 2.07 -10.28
C ALA A 100 -14.04 3.43 -10.95
N VAL A 101 -14.60 3.67 -12.15
CA VAL A 101 -14.51 5.00 -12.80
C VAL A 101 -15.35 6.04 -12.05
N GLY A 102 -16.57 5.70 -11.64
CA GLY A 102 -17.42 6.57 -10.82
C GLY A 102 -16.76 6.95 -9.48
N GLU A 103 -16.11 6.01 -8.82
CA GLU A 103 -15.33 6.25 -7.59
C GLU A 103 -14.12 7.15 -7.85
N ALA A 104 -13.40 6.94 -8.95
CA ALA A 104 -12.29 7.80 -9.34
C ALA A 104 -12.73 9.26 -9.60
N ILE A 105 -13.92 9.45 -10.21
CA ILE A 105 -14.52 10.78 -10.40
C ILE A 105 -14.93 11.39 -9.05
N LYS A 106 -15.51 10.60 -8.14
CA LYS A 106 -15.83 11.06 -6.78
C LYS A 106 -14.58 11.53 -6.03
N SER A 107 -13.49 10.77 -6.08
CA SER A 107 -12.21 11.17 -5.49
C SER A 107 -11.63 12.42 -6.13
N TYR A 108 -11.70 12.54 -7.47
CA TYR A 108 -11.33 13.77 -8.17
C TYR A 108 -12.12 14.98 -7.64
N ASN A 109 -13.44 14.87 -7.54
CA ASN A 109 -14.31 15.95 -7.05
C ASN A 109 -14.01 16.37 -5.60
N GLN A 110 -13.61 15.43 -4.74
CA GLN A 110 -13.14 15.73 -3.39
C GLN A 110 -11.86 16.56 -3.43
N LEU A 111 -10.87 16.14 -4.24
CA LEU A 111 -9.62 16.89 -4.42
C LEU A 111 -9.83 18.27 -5.05
N VAL A 112 -10.82 18.44 -5.94
CA VAL A 112 -11.20 19.76 -6.46
C VAL A 112 -11.64 20.68 -5.32
N GLY A 113 -12.42 20.17 -4.37
CA GLY A 113 -12.82 20.94 -3.19
C GLY A 113 -11.63 21.40 -2.35
N LEU A 114 -10.67 20.50 -2.11
CA LEU A 114 -9.44 20.82 -1.36
C LEU A 114 -8.50 21.77 -2.12
N TYR A 115 -8.43 21.64 -3.44
CA TYR A 115 -7.62 22.51 -4.30
C TYR A 115 -8.08 23.98 -4.20
N TYR A 116 -9.38 24.23 -4.21
CA TYR A 116 -9.91 25.58 -4.04
C TYR A 116 -9.71 26.15 -2.62
N LYS A 117 -9.40 25.31 -1.64
CA LYS A 117 -8.98 25.74 -0.30
C LYS A 117 -7.46 25.93 -0.17
N GLY A 118 -6.68 25.65 -1.22
CA GLY A 118 -5.22 25.73 -1.20
C GLY A 118 -4.53 24.57 -0.47
N GLU A 119 -5.24 23.50 -0.13
CA GLU A 119 -4.71 22.39 0.68
C GLU A 119 -3.94 21.35 -0.16
N VAL A 120 -4.22 21.28 -1.46
CA VAL A 120 -3.61 20.30 -2.38
C VAL A 120 -3.26 20.94 -3.71
N ASP A 121 -2.30 20.31 -4.41
CA ASP A 121 -2.01 20.63 -5.80
C ASP A 121 -3.21 20.38 -6.72
N ARG A 122 -3.16 21.00 -7.91
CA ARG A 122 -4.19 20.88 -8.93
C ARG A 122 -4.51 19.42 -9.26
N PRO A 123 -5.76 18.95 -9.03
CA PRO A 123 -6.12 17.57 -9.24
C PRO A 123 -6.17 17.22 -10.72
N ARG A 124 -5.95 15.94 -11.02
CA ARG A 124 -5.98 15.40 -12.38
C ARG A 124 -7.21 14.52 -12.55
N PHE A 125 -7.95 14.78 -13.62
CA PHE A 125 -9.07 13.92 -14.02
C PHE A 125 -8.58 12.48 -14.31
N PRO A 126 -9.42 11.45 -14.09
CA PRO A 126 -9.10 10.07 -14.46
C PRO A 126 -8.45 9.92 -15.84
N ARG A 127 -7.36 9.16 -15.88
CA ARG A 127 -6.58 8.93 -17.10
C ARG A 127 -7.02 7.63 -17.77
N TYR A 128 -6.86 7.59 -19.09
CA TYR A 128 -6.97 6.35 -19.83
C TYR A 128 -5.91 5.36 -19.37
N ARG A 129 -6.30 4.09 -19.32
CA ARG A 129 -5.39 2.95 -19.24
C ARG A 129 -4.74 2.72 -20.59
N LYS A 130 -3.58 2.06 -20.59
CA LYS A 130 -2.85 1.73 -21.82
C LYS A 130 -3.75 0.90 -22.76
N SER A 131 -3.83 1.29 -24.03
CA SER A 131 -4.56 0.53 -25.05
C SER A 131 -3.97 -0.88 -25.18
N GLY A 132 -4.84 -1.89 -25.31
CA GLY A 132 -4.47 -3.31 -25.28
C GLY A 132 -3.92 -3.81 -23.94
N GLY A 133 -3.94 -2.98 -22.89
CA GLY A 133 -3.53 -3.35 -21.54
C GLY A 133 -4.59 -4.17 -20.82
N PHE A 134 -4.24 -4.63 -19.61
CA PHE A 134 -5.13 -5.43 -18.76
C PHE A 134 -5.59 -4.62 -17.54
N ALA A 135 -6.86 -4.79 -17.17
CA ALA A 135 -7.44 -4.29 -15.92
C ALA A 135 -7.99 -5.45 -15.09
N ALA A 136 -8.20 -5.20 -13.80
CA ALA A 136 -8.70 -6.22 -12.89
C ALA A 136 -10.19 -6.49 -13.16
N VAL A 137 -10.59 -7.75 -13.03
CA VAL A 137 -11.97 -8.21 -13.24
C VAL A 137 -12.53 -8.65 -11.90
N THR A 138 -13.56 -7.97 -11.42
CA THR A 138 -14.08 -8.13 -10.07
C THR A 138 -15.48 -8.74 -10.10
N PHE A 139 -15.73 -9.69 -9.21
CA PHE A 139 -17.03 -10.36 -9.04
C PHE A 139 -17.51 -10.20 -7.59
N PRO A 140 -18.62 -9.48 -7.36
CA PRO A 140 -19.26 -9.51 -6.05
C PRO A 140 -19.84 -10.90 -5.76
N LYS A 141 -20.08 -11.24 -4.48
CA LYS A 141 -20.63 -12.55 -4.05
C LYS A 141 -21.88 -12.98 -4.84
N GLN A 142 -22.78 -12.06 -5.16
CA GLN A 142 -23.99 -12.33 -5.96
C GLN A 142 -23.70 -12.84 -7.40
N ALA A 143 -22.50 -12.58 -7.92
CA ALA A 143 -22.04 -13.02 -9.23
C ALA A 143 -21.21 -14.31 -9.16
N LEU A 144 -21.11 -14.93 -7.97
CA LEU A 144 -20.31 -16.11 -7.68
C LEU A 144 -21.24 -17.21 -7.16
N THR A 145 -21.40 -18.29 -7.92
CA THR A 145 -22.09 -19.50 -7.43
C THR A 145 -21.09 -20.40 -6.74
N TYR A 146 -21.37 -20.88 -5.53
CA TYR A 146 -20.52 -21.83 -4.83
C TYR A 146 -21.17 -23.22 -4.83
N LYS A 147 -20.44 -24.24 -5.29
CA LYS A 147 -20.86 -25.65 -5.25
C LYS A 147 -19.63 -26.55 -5.33
N GLN A 148 -19.68 -27.73 -4.72
CA GLN A 148 -18.61 -28.75 -4.80
C GLN A 148 -17.21 -28.20 -4.47
N GLY A 149 -17.09 -27.31 -3.48
CA GLY A 149 -15.79 -26.75 -3.08
C GLY A 149 -15.27 -25.62 -3.97
N LEU A 150 -15.98 -25.26 -5.04
CA LEU A 150 -15.50 -24.32 -6.06
C LEU A 150 -16.44 -23.12 -6.22
N PHE A 151 -15.85 -21.97 -6.53
CA PHE A 151 -16.59 -20.79 -6.99
C PHE A 151 -16.68 -20.78 -8.51
N TYR A 152 -17.87 -20.51 -9.02
CA TYR A 152 -18.20 -20.37 -10.43
C TYR A 152 -18.58 -18.92 -10.69
N PRO A 153 -17.66 -18.12 -11.23
CA PRO A 153 -17.99 -16.77 -11.68
C PRO A 153 -19.03 -16.80 -12.78
N SER A 154 -19.98 -15.87 -12.73
CA SER A 154 -20.90 -15.65 -13.84
C SER A 154 -20.13 -15.37 -15.14
N VAL A 155 -20.63 -15.90 -16.25
CA VAL A 155 -20.09 -15.67 -17.60
C VAL A 155 -21.17 -15.01 -18.44
N SER A 156 -20.76 -14.07 -19.29
CA SER A 156 -21.67 -13.38 -20.20
C SER A 156 -22.33 -14.33 -21.19
N LYS A 157 -23.51 -13.97 -21.68
CA LYS A 157 -24.17 -14.74 -22.75
C LYS A 157 -23.36 -14.75 -24.04
N GLU A 158 -22.59 -13.69 -24.30
CA GLU A 158 -21.76 -13.57 -25.51
C GLU A 158 -20.50 -14.43 -25.43
N SER A 159 -19.83 -14.51 -24.27
CA SER A 159 -18.61 -15.33 -24.13
C SER A 159 -18.89 -16.79 -23.82
N LYS A 160 -20.09 -17.14 -23.31
CA LYS A 160 -20.41 -18.51 -22.90
C LYS A 160 -20.28 -19.54 -24.04
N PRO A 161 -20.72 -19.28 -25.29
CA PRO A 161 -20.57 -20.23 -26.40
C PRO A 161 -19.11 -20.47 -26.81
N GLU A 162 -18.21 -19.53 -26.52
CA GLU A 162 -16.78 -19.62 -26.87
C GLU A 162 -15.94 -20.31 -25.79
N LEU A 163 -16.54 -20.71 -24.66
CA LEU A 163 -15.82 -21.37 -23.58
C LEU A 163 -15.38 -22.79 -23.98
N LEU A 164 -14.07 -23.03 -23.91
CA LEU A 164 -13.48 -24.36 -24.11
C LEU A 164 -13.46 -25.20 -22.83
N THR A 165 -13.61 -24.56 -21.66
CA THR A 165 -13.59 -25.21 -20.35
C THR A 165 -14.52 -24.49 -19.37
N GLN A 166 -14.87 -25.17 -18.29
CA GLN A 166 -15.61 -24.58 -17.20
C GLN A 166 -14.70 -23.67 -16.37
N ILE A 167 -15.08 -22.41 -16.23
CA ILE A 167 -14.31 -21.44 -15.46
C ILE A 167 -14.64 -21.60 -13.97
N THR A 168 -13.65 -22.00 -13.18
CA THR A 168 -13.79 -22.20 -11.73
C THR A 168 -12.68 -21.51 -10.96
N LEU A 169 -12.93 -21.21 -9.68
CA LEU A 169 -11.97 -20.62 -8.76
C LEU A 169 -11.97 -21.42 -7.46
N THR A 170 -10.83 -22.01 -7.14
CA THR A 170 -10.63 -22.75 -5.89
C THR A 170 -10.30 -21.78 -4.76
N PRO A 171 -11.15 -21.66 -3.72
CA PRO A 171 -10.79 -20.91 -2.53
C PRO A 171 -9.68 -21.64 -1.77
N PRO A 172 -8.82 -20.92 -1.04
CA PRO A 172 -7.88 -21.54 -0.10
C PRO A 172 -8.62 -22.29 1.00
N GLU A 173 -8.03 -23.37 1.48
CA GLU A 173 -8.62 -24.24 2.52
C GLU A 173 -9.04 -23.47 3.78
N PHE A 174 -8.32 -22.41 4.15
CA PHE A 174 -8.59 -21.62 5.35
C PHE A 174 -9.65 -20.52 5.13
N ILE A 175 -10.18 -20.35 3.91
CA ILE A 175 -11.26 -19.40 3.63
C ILE A 175 -12.59 -20.14 3.67
N ASP A 176 -13.41 -19.80 4.65
CA ASP A 176 -14.81 -20.20 4.61
C ASP A 176 -15.51 -19.51 3.40
N PRO A 177 -16.19 -20.27 2.52
CA PRO A 177 -16.92 -19.73 1.39
C PRO A 177 -17.93 -18.64 1.75
N ASP A 178 -18.52 -18.67 2.95
CA ASP A 178 -19.51 -17.69 3.41
C ASP A 178 -18.87 -16.35 3.81
N TRP A 179 -17.58 -16.37 4.14
CA TRP A 179 -16.82 -15.14 4.35
C TRP A 179 -16.56 -14.40 3.05
N VAL A 180 -16.59 -15.06 1.89
CA VAL A 180 -16.29 -14.41 0.60
C VAL A 180 -17.34 -13.37 0.25
N LYS A 181 -16.88 -12.13 0.04
CA LYS A 181 -17.72 -10.97 -0.32
C LYS A 181 -17.48 -10.53 -1.75
N GLU A 182 -16.25 -10.67 -2.22
CA GLU A 182 -15.83 -10.34 -3.58
C GLU A 182 -14.60 -11.16 -3.98
N VAL A 183 -14.49 -11.48 -5.26
CA VAL A 183 -13.29 -12.09 -5.84
C VAL A 183 -12.83 -11.25 -7.02
N THR A 184 -11.54 -10.89 -7.04
CA THR A 184 -10.95 -10.09 -8.10
C THR A 184 -9.82 -10.85 -8.79
N ILE A 185 -9.92 -11.01 -10.11
CA ILE A 185 -8.83 -11.49 -10.96
C ILE A 185 -8.00 -10.29 -11.39
N ARG A 186 -6.79 -10.17 -10.86
CA ARG A 186 -5.92 -9.00 -11.04
C ARG A 186 -4.68 -9.34 -11.88
N PRO A 187 -4.45 -8.63 -13.00
CA PRO A 187 -3.19 -8.70 -13.72
C PRO A 187 -2.07 -8.00 -12.93
N CYS A 188 -0.92 -8.66 -12.80
CA CYS A 188 0.23 -8.16 -12.05
C CYS A 188 1.53 -8.69 -12.64
N TYR A 189 2.34 -7.83 -13.25
CA TYR A 189 3.69 -8.15 -13.75
C TYR A 189 3.72 -9.43 -14.63
N GLY A 190 2.80 -9.52 -15.59
CA GLY A 190 2.69 -10.66 -16.52
C GLY A 190 2.11 -11.94 -15.90
N GLN A 191 1.50 -11.86 -14.71
CA GLN A 191 0.80 -12.96 -14.05
C GLN A 191 -0.62 -12.53 -13.65
N LEU A 192 -1.49 -13.51 -13.43
CA LEU A 192 -2.81 -13.29 -12.84
C LEU A 192 -2.79 -13.69 -11.36
N TRP A 193 -3.48 -12.90 -10.54
CA TRP A 193 -3.67 -13.13 -9.11
C TRP A 193 -5.16 -13.14 -8.82
N ILE A 194 -5.56 -13.99 -7.88
CA ILE A 194 -6.92 -14.01 -7.32
C ILE A 194 -6.85 -13.31 -5.97
N ASP A 195 -7.52 -12.18 -5.87
CA ASP A 195 -7.68 -11.43 -4.63
C ASP A 195 -9.04 -11.80 -4.03
N TRP A 196 -9.01 -12.56 -2.92
CA TRP A 196 -10.21 -12.93 -2.17
C TRP A 196 -10.51 -11.87 -1.13
N VAL A 197 -11.62 -11.14 -1.30
CA VAL A 197 -12.11 -10.20 -0.29
C VAL A 197 -13.09 -10.95 0.61
N ILE A 198 -12.71 -11.10 1.87
CA ILE A 198 -13.48 -11.84 2.86
C ILE A 198 -13.90 -10.95 4.03
N ASP A 199 -14.97 -11.33 4.71
CA ASP A 199 -15.35 -10.82 6.03
C ASP A 199 -15.57 -12.01 6.96
N ASP A 200 -14.60 -12.27 7.83
CA ASP A 200 -14.58 -13.39 8.77
C ASP A 200 -15.31 -13.07 10.08
N GLY A 201 -16.12 -12.01 10.11
CA GLY A 201 -16.87 -11.57 11.29
C GLY A 201 -16.01 -10.95 12.40
N LYS A 202 -14.68 -10.99 12.29
CA LYS A 202 -13.79 -10.41 13.30
C LYS A 202 -13.92 -8.89 13.31
N LYS A 203 -14.07 -8.35 14.50
CA LYS A 203 -14.09 -6.92 14.77
C LYS A 203 -12.81 -6.51 15.49
N PRO A 204 -12.31 -5.30 15.24
CA PRO A 204 -11.31 -4.67 16.10
C PRO A 204 -11.70 -4.70 17.57
N ILE A 205 -10.69 -4.77 18.44
CA ILE A 205 -10.88 -4.48 19.86
C ILE A 205 -10.70 -2.96 19.99
N GLU A 206 -11.81 -2.23 20.06
CA GLU A 206 -11.83 -0.75 19.96
C GLU A 206 -11.38 -0.05 21.26
N ASP A 207 -11.61 -0.68 22.42
CA ASP A 207 -11.27 -0.10 23.72
C ASP A 207 -9.96 -0.70 24.26
N THR A 208 -10.08 -1.63 25.20
CA THR A 208 -8.95 -2.26 25.88
C THR A 208 -9.11 -3.77 25.82
N ASN A 209 -8.02 -4.44 25.46
CA ASN A 209 -7.90 -5.87 25.58
C ASN A 209 -7.52 -6.18 27.03
N SER A 210 -8.39 -6.87 27.76
CA SER A 210 -8.19 -7.21 29.17
C SER A 210 -6.97 -8.08 29.44
N ASP A 211 -6.45 -8.76 28.42
CA ASP A 211 -5.26 -9.60 28.53
C ASP A 211 -3.94 -8.80 28.44
N LEU A 212 -4.01 -7.49 28.18
CA LEU A 212 -2.86 -6.61 28.03
C LEU A 212 -2.70 -5.64 29.20
N ASP A 213 -1.45 -5.37 29.57
CA ASP A 213 -1.06 -4.37 30.55
C ASP A 213 -0.64 -3.07 29.84
N TYR A 214 -1.48 -2.05 29.97
CA TYR A 214 -1.25 -0.72 29.40
C TYR A 214 -0.32 0.17 30.25
N SER A 215 0.20 -0.32 31.37
CA SER A 215 1.37 0.28 32.03
C SER A 215 2.69 -0.12 31.35
N GLN A 216 2.68 -1.19 30.55
CA GLN A 216 3.86 -1.67 29.84
C GLN A 216 3.89 -1.16 28.40
N ALA A 217 5.11 -0.99 27.87
CA ALA A 217 5.35 -0.54 26.52
C ALA A 217 6.48 -1.31 25.85
N MET A 218 6.43 -1.35 24.52
CA MET A 218 7.56 -1.73 23.67
C MET A 218 7.93 -0.54 22.78
N GLY A 219 9.12 0.01 23.01
CA GLY A 219 9.74 1.04 22.17
C GLY A 219 10.43 0.40 20.97
N ILE A 220 10.27 1.01 19.79
CA ILE A 220 10.85 0.55 18.52
C ILE A 220 11.63 1.70 17.88
N ASP A 221 12.94 1.50 17.78
CA ASP A 221 13.82 2.33 16.94
C ASP A 221 14.00 1.66 15.57
N HIS A 222 13.83 2.44 14.50
CA HIS A 222 13.95 1.93 13.15
C HIS A 222 15.29 2.31 12.53
N GLY A 223 15.99 1.31 11.99
CA GLY A 223 17.32 1.49 11.46
C GLY A 223 17.51 0.89 10.07
N GLY A 224 18.77 0.86 9.67
CA GLY A 224 19.20 0.31 8.40
C GLY A 224 19.63 -1.15 8.46
N ASP A 225 20.67 -1.44 9.25
CA ASP A 225 21.22 -2.81 9.37
C ASP A 225 20.43 -3.61 10.39
N ASN A 226 20.22 -3.02 11.57
CA ASN A 226 19.15 -3.41 12.46
C ASN A 226 17.92 -2.71 11.93
N TRP A 227 17.01 -3.42 11.27
CA TRP A 227 15.84 -2.78 10.70
C TRP A 227 14.96 -2.23 11.81
N LEU A 228 14.76 -3.02 12.86
CA LEU A 228 14.01 -2.62 14.05
C LEU A 228 14.79 -3.11 15.26
N THR A 229 15.02 -2.22 16.20
CA THR A 229 15.50 -2.55 17.53
C THR A 229 14.36 -2.30 18.49
N CYS A 230 13.99 -3.32 19.26
CA CYS A 230 12.85 -3.26 20.16
C CYS A 230 13.32 -3.46 21.59
N VAL A 231 12.84 -2.61 22.50
CA VAL A 231 13.08 -2.71 23.95
C VAL A 231 11.75 -2.55 24.67
N SER A 232 11.44 -3.47 25.59
CA SER A 232 10.25 -3.39 26.43
C SER A 232 10.56 -2.85 27.81
N THR A 233 9.58 -2.22 28.46
CA THR A 233 9.62 -1.84 29.88
C THR A 233 9.86 -3.02 30.83
N LEU A 234 9.59 -4.26 30.38
CA LEU A 234 9.91 -5.51 31.08
C LEU A 234 11.39 -5.94 30.98
N GLY A 235 12.26 -5.10 30.41
CA GLY A 235 13.69 -5.37 30.27
C GLY A 235 14.06 -6.35 29.14
N LYS A 236 13.08 -6.83 28.36
CA LYS A 236 13.34 -7.68 27.18
C LYS A 236 13.71 -6.82 25.97
N SER A 237 14.62 -7.32 25.14
CA SER A 237 14.98 -6.66 23.88
C SER A 237 15.25 -7.65 22.75
N PHE A 238 15.06 -7.21 21.51
CA PHE A 238 15.39 -7.99 20.32
C PHE A 238 15.63 -7.08 19.12
N ILE A 239 16.28 -7.64 18.09
CA ILE A 239 16.57 -6.95 16.83
C ILE A 239 16.00 -7.75 15.66
N ILE A 240 15.36 -7.06 14.72
CA ILE A 240 14.96 -7.61 13.43
C ILE A 240 16.00 -7.18 12.39
N ASP A 241 16.65 -8.16 11.75
CA ASP A 241 17.73 -7.91 10.78
C ASP A 241 17.23 -7.26 9.48
N GLY A 242 17.84 -6.12 9.14
CA GLY A 242 17.67 -5.39 7.89
C GLY A 242 18.71 -5.73 6.82
N LYS A 243 19.82 -6.41 7.17
CA LYS A 243 20.86 -6.78 6.21
C LYS A 243 20.32 -7.72 5.14
N LYS A 244 19.46 -8.69 5.52
CA LYS A 244 18.77 -9.55 4.55
C LYS A 244 17.94 -8.77 3.53
N LEU A 245 17.18 -7.76 3.98
CA LEU A 245 16.39 -6.90 3.08
C LEU A 245 17.28 -6.09 2.13
N LYS A 246 18.39 -5.57 2.64
CA LYS A 246 19.39 -4.85 1.83
C LYS A 246 20.02 -5.76 0.77
N ALA A 247 20.43 -6.96 1.14
CA ALA A 247 21.02 -7.93 0.23
C ALA A 247 20.03 -8.31 -0.89
N MET A 248 18.75 -8.53 -0.56
CA MET A 248 17.70 -8.78 -1.55
C MET A 248 17.54 -7.59 -2.52
N ASN A 249 17.52 -6.36 -2.01
CA ASN A 249 17.38 -5.18 -2.87
C ASN A 249 18.62 -4.94 -3.74
N GLN A 250 19.83 -5.21 -3.23
CA GLN A 250 21.06 -5.16 -4.01
C GLN A 250 21.06 -6.23 -5.11
N GLY A 251 20.58 -7.44 -4.81
CA GLY A 251 20.36 -8.49 -5.82
C GLY A 251 19.42 -8.03 -6.93
N TYR A 252 18.27 -7.46 -6.57
CA TYR A 252 17.33 -6.85 -7.51
C TYR A 252 17.99 -5.78 -8.40
N ALA A 253 18.69 -4.81 -7.80
CA ALA A 253 19.34 -3.73 -8.54
C ALA A 253 20.38 -4.26 -9.54
N ARG A 254 21.19 -5.25 -9.13
CA ARG A 254 22.17 -5.92 -10.01
C ARG A 254 21.49 -6.62 -11.19
N LEU A 255 20.40 -7.35 -10.95
CA LEU A 255 19.67 -8.06 -12.00
C LEU A 255 19.04 -7.09 -13.01
N VAL A 256 18.42 -6.00 -12.53
CA VAL A 256 17.86 -4.97 -13.40
C VAL A 256 18.95 -4.29 -14.24
N ALA A 257 20.07 -3.91 -13.62
CA ALA A 257 21.19 -3.28 -14.32
C ALA A 257 21.77 -4.21 -15.40
N LYS A 258 21.97 -5.50 -15.07
CA LYS A 258 22.44 -6.50 -16.05
C LYS A 258 21.48 -6.62 -17.23
N HIS A 259 20.17 -6.70 -16.97
CA HIS A 259 19.17 -6.90 -18.02
C HIS A 259 18.90 -5.66 -18.88
N LYS A 260 19.14 -4.47 -18.34
CA LYS A 260 19.05 -3.19 -19.07
C LYS A 260 20.37 -2.75 -19.73
N SER A 261 21.45 -3.52 -19.56
CA SER A 261 22.74 -3.19 -20.17
C SER A 261 22.63 -3.18 -21.69
N GLY A 262 23.15 -2.12 -22.32
CA GLY A 262 23.03 -1.90 -23.77
C GLY A 262 21.63 -1.55 -24.28
N LYS A 263 20.66 -1.29 -23.40
CA LYS A 263 19.27 -0.95 -23.77
C LYS A 263 18.93 0.51 -23.45
N PRO A 264 17.93 1.12 -24.11
CA PRO A 264 17.48 2.47 -23.80
C PRO A 264 17.10 2.66 -22.34
N GLU A 265 17.27 3.87 -21.81
CA GLU A 265 16.98 4.19 -20.40
C GLU A 265 15.56 3.79 -19.97
N LYS A 266 14.58 3.98 -20.87
CA LYS A 266 13.16 3.66 -20.62
C LYS A 266 12.78 2.21 -20.96
N TYR A 267 13.74 1.35 -21.33
CA TYR A 267 13.46 -0.05 -21.66
C TYR A 267 12.85 -0.81 -20.48
N TRP A 268 11.80 -1.57 -20.77
CA TRP A 268 11.11 -2.44 -19.82
C TRP A 268 10.42 -3.60 -20.55
N ASP A 269 10.53 -4.82 -20.02
CA ASP A 269 9.96 -6.04 -20.62
C ASP A 269 9.36 -6.98 -19.55
N SER A 270 8.81 -8.10 -20.01
CA SER A 270 8.17 -9.11 -19.14
C SER A 270 9.14 -9.83 -18.20
N ILE A 271 10.44 -9.84 -18.50
CA ILE A 271 11.47 -10.39 -17.61
C ILE A 271 11.69 -9.44 -16.43
N LEU A 272 11.81 -8.13 -16.72
CA LEU A 272 11.89 -7.09 -15.69
C LEU A 272 10.64 -7.05 -14.82
N ASP A 273 9.47 -7.29 -15.39
CA ASP A 273 8.23 -7.45 -14.64
C ASP A 273 8.35 -8.56 -13.58
N ARG A 274 8.82 -9.75 -13.97
CA ARG A 274 8.99 -10.89 -13.03
C ARG A 274 10.00 -10.58 -11.93
N ILE A 275 11.11 -9.94 -12.28
CA ILE A 275 12.15 -9.51 -11.33
C ILE A 275 11.57 -8.51 -10.32
N GLN A 276 10.79 -7.54 -10.79
CA GLN A 276 10.13 -6.53 -9.97
C GLN A 276 9.06 -7.14 -9.06
N LEU A 277 8.26 -8.08 -9.57
CA LEU A 277 7.26 -8.81 -8.79
C LEU A 277 7.90 -9.59 -7.65
N LYS A 278 8.97 -10.34 -7.94
CA LYS A 278 9.70 -11.11 -6.92
C LYS A 278 10.19 -10.20 -5.79
N ARG A 279 10.81 -9.07 -6.14
CA ARG A 279 11.26 -8.08 -5.15
C ARG A 279 10.09 -7.52 -4.34
N ASN A 280 8.97 -7.18 -4.97
CA ASN A 280 7.80 -6.63 -4.27
C ASN A 280 7.18 -7.64 -3.30
N ASN A 281 7.09 -8.91 -3.70
CA ASN A 281 6.60 -9.99 -2.84
C ASN A 281 7.52 -10.22 -1.64
N GLN A 282 8.84 -10.25 -1.84
CA GLN A 282 9.82 -10.38 -0.75
C GLN A 282 9.73 -9.24 0.26
N MET A 283 9.59 -8.00 -0.22
CA MET A 283 9.46 -6.82 0.66
C MET A 283 8.14 -6.84 1.44
N ARG A 284 7.03 -7.22 0.78
CA ARG A 284 5.72 -7.36 1.43
C ARG A 284 5.73 -8.47 2.49
N ASP A 285 6.34 -9.62 2.17
CA ASP A 285 6.47 -10.75 3.10
C ASP A 285 7.26 -10.35 4.35
N ALA A 286 8.41 -9.68 4.18
CA ALA A 286 9.21 -9.17 5.31
C ALA A 286 8.43 -8.19 6.20
N VAL A 287 7.67 -7.26 5.59
CA VAL A 287 6.78 -6.34 6.32
C VAL A 287 5.73 -7.09 7.13
N ASN A 288 5.03 -8.04 6.51
CA ASN A 288 3.97 -8.78 7.18
C ASN A 288 4.50 -9.66 8.31
N LYS A 289 5.63 -10.33 8.10
CA LYS A 289 6.27 -11.18 9.11
C LYS A 289 6.79 -10.36 10.29
N ALA A 290 7.45 -9.23 10.04
CA ALA A 290 7.92 -8.35 11.12
C ALA A 290 6.75 -7.79 11.92
N ALA A 291 5.70 -7.27 11.27
CA ALA A 291 4.53 -6.76 11.96
C ALA A 291 3.86 -7.85 12.82
N ARG A 292 3.66 -9.05 12.26
CA ARG A 292 3.08 -10.19 12.98
C ARG A 292 3.95 -10.63 14.16
N PHE A 293 5.27 -10.68 13.97
CA PHE A 293 6.22 -11.05 15.02
C PHE A 293 6.15 -10.07 16.20
N ILE A 294 6.16 -8.76 15.92
CA ILE A 294 6.08 -7.70 16.95
C ILE A 294 4.77 -7.81 17.72
N VAL A 295 3.64 -7.88 17.02
CA VAL A 295 2.31 -8.01 17.65
C VAL A 295 2.24 -9.27 18.51
N ASN A 296 2.69 -10.42 18.00
CA ASN A 296 2.72 -11.65 18.78
C ASN A 296 3.61 -11.53 20.02
N ARG A 297 4.73 -10.78 19.93
CA ARG A 297 5.58 -10.54 21.09
C ARG A 297 4.87 -9.69 22.14
N CYS A 298 4.17 -8.63 21.73
CA CYS A 298 3.36 -7.84 22.65
C CYS A 298 2.26 -8.68 23.31
N LEU A 299 1.55 -9.50 22.55
CA LEU A 299 0.51 -10.39 23.08
C LEU A 299 1.09 -11.38 24.12
N ASN A 300 2.20 -12.04 23.80
CA ASN A 300 2.82 -13.02 24.68
C ASN A 300 3.36 -12.40 25.97
N ASP A 301 3.92 -11.18 25.88
CA ASP A 301 4.45 -10.45 27.02
C ASP A 301 3.39 -9.56 27.71
N ARG A 302 2.12 -9.62 27.27
CA ARG A 302 0.99 -8.81 27.74
C ARG A 302 1.26 -7.29 27.70
N ILE A 303 1.91 -6.80 26.66
CA ILE A 303 2.23 -5.38 26.48
C ILE A 303 1.09 -4.68 25.75
N GLY A 304 0.50 -3.67 26.39
CA GLY A 304 -0.61 -2.89 25.84
C GLY A 304 -0.21 -1.75 24.89
N ASN A 305 1.02 -1.22 25.01
CA ASN A 305 1.47 -0.08 24.20
C ASN A 305 2.64 -0.45 23.29
N LEU A 306 2.56 -0.02 22.03
CA LEU A 306 3.62 -0.13 21.05
C LEU A 306 4.01 1.27 20.59
N VAL A 307 5.24 1.69 20.86
CA VAL A 307 5.74 3.03 20.52
C VAL A 307 6.78 2.90 19.42
N ILE A 308 6.65 3.67 18.34
CA ILE A 308 7.60 3.65 17.22
C ILE A 308 8.07 5.06 16.88
N GLY A 309 9.39 5.23 16.81
CA GLY A 309 10.02 6.43 16.28
C GLY A 309 9.80 6.53 14.78
N TRP A 310 9.17 7.62 14.32
CA TRP A 310 9.02 7.90 12.89
C TRP A 310 8.72 9.38 12.63
N ASN A 311 9.68 10.07 12.01
CA ASN A 311 9.49 11.44 11.53
C ASN A 311 8.82 11.44 10.14
N GLU A 312 7.71 12.18 9.96
CA GLU A 312 7.09 12.34 8.65
C GLU A 312 8.04 13.04 7.67
N GLY A 313 8.02 12.62 6.39
CA GLY A 313 8.88 13.22 5.38
C GLY A 313 10.37 12.85 5.46
N GLN A 314 10.84 12.10 6.46
CA GLN A 314 12.28 11.76 6.61
C GLN A 314 12.90 10.97 5.44
N LYS A 315 12.06 10.38 4.55
CA LYS A 315 12.49 9.70 3.32
C LYS A 315 12.31 10.53 2.05
N ILE A 316 11.71 11.71 2.15
CA ILE A 316 11.51 12.64 1.04
C ILE A 316 12.68 13.63 1.11
N CYS A 317 13.52 13.67 0.06
CA CYS A 317 14.66 14.59 -0.02
C CYS A 317 15.68 14.48 1.12
N SER A 318 15.87 13.30 1.71
CA SER A 318 16.93 13.11 2.70
C SER A 318 18.27 13.48 2.08
N ASN A 319 18.93 14.53 2.54
CA ASN A 319 20.19 15.01 1.96
C ASN A 319 21.40 14.19 2.48
N MET A 320 21.21 12.88 2.67
CA MET A 320 22.20 11.95 3.26
C MET A 320 23.24 11.43 2.24
N GLY A 321 23.36 12.09 1.09
CA GLY A 321 24.19 11.68 -0.05
C GLY A 321 23.66 10.45 -0.81
N LYS A 322 24.13 10.25 -2.05
CA LYS A 322 23.70 9.15 -2.95
C LYS A 322 23.75 7.76 -2.30
N LYS A 323 24.82 7.45 -1.55
CA LYS A 323 25.01 6.15 -0.87
C LYS A 323 24.11 5.97 0.37
N GLY A 324 23.80 7.04 1.09
CA GLY A 324 22.90 7.00 2.26
C GLY A 324 21.45 6.83 1.85
N ASN A 325 21.02 7.61 0.85
CA ASN A 325 19.66 7.55 0.30
C ASN A 325 19.34 6.17 -0.30
N GLN A 326 20.29 5.57 -1.04
CA GLN A 326 20.10 4.21 -1.57
C GLN A 326 19.93 3.14 -0.47
N LYS A 327 20.47 3.35 0.74
CA LYS A 327 20.36 2.38 1.85
C LYS A 327 19.09 2.57 2.69
N PHE A 328 18.64 3.82 2.86
CA PHE A 328 17.53 4.18 3.77
C PHE A 328 16.16 4.25 3.07
N VAL A 329 16.12 4.70 1.81
CA VAL A 329 14.89 4.81 0.99
C VAL A 329 14.31 3.44 0.62
N VAL A 330 15.13 2.39 0.69
CA VAL A 330 14.80 1.05 0.21
C VAL A 330 13.99 0.22 1.22
N ILE A 331 14.17 0.46 2.53
CA ILE A 331 13.50 -0.33 3.57
C ILE A 331 12.07 0.18 3.75
N PRO A 332 11.04 -0.69 3.70
CA PRO A 332 9.64 -0.28 3.67
C PRO A 332 9.05 0.05 5.06
N THR A 333 9.77 0.76 5.94
CA THR A 333 9.32 1.07 7.31
C THR A 333 7.96 1.76 7.38
N LYS A 334 7.64 2.71 6.49
CA LYS A 334 6.30 3.31 6.44
C LYS A 334 5.22 2.25 6.20
N ARG A 335 5.47 1.28 5.32
CA ARG A 335 4.52 0.17 5.07
C ARG A 335 4.38 -0.74 6.29
N LEU A 336 5.45 -0.90 7.08
CA LEU A 336 5.39 -1.61 8.35
C LEU A 336 4.51 -0.87 9.36
N ILE A 337 4.68 0.44 9.53
CA ILE A 337 3.85 1.25 10.43
C ILE A 337 2.37 1.14 10.03
N GLU A 338 2.04 1.29 8.75
CA GLU A 338 0.66 1.09 8.28
C GLU A 338 0.16 -0.33 8.55
N ARG A 339 1.01 -1.34 8.41
CA ARG A 339 0.63 -2.72 8.74
C ARG A 339 0.40 -2.92 10.24
N LEU A 340 1.23 -2.31 11.09
CA LEU A 340 1.09 -2.31 12.54
C LEU A 340 -0.20 -1.60 12.97
N LYS A 341 -0.56 -0.45 12.36
CA LYS A 341 -1.84 0.22 12.65
C LYS A 341 -3.03 -0.73 12.53
N HIS A 342 -3.09 -1.49 11.44
CA HIS A 342 -4.16 -2.47 11.24
C HIS A 342 -4.11 -3.64 12.23
N LEU A 343 -2.94 -4.21 12.48
CA LEU A 343 -2.83 -5.36 13.38
C LEU A 343 -3.02 -4.97 14.84
N CYS A 344 -2.40 -3.89 15.31
CA CYS A 344 -2.55 -3.41 16.68
C CYS A 344 -4.02 -3.13 17.02
N LEU A 345 -4.76 -2.48 16.09
CA LEU A 345 -6.20 -2.27 16.22
C LEU A 345 -7.00 -3.59 16.29
N GLU A 346 -6.59 -4.62 15.55
CA GLU A 346 -7.24 -5.94 15.61
C GLU A 346 -7.10 -6.61 17.00
N TYR A 347 -6.00 -6.35 17.70
CA TYR A 347 -5.66 -7.00 18.98
C TYR A 347 -5.78 -6.09 20.21
N GLY A 348 -6.25 -4.85 20.05
CA GLY A 348 -6.38 -3.88 21.14
C GLY A 348 -5.04 -3.34 21.64
N ILE A 349 -3.96 -3.43 20.86
CA ILE A 349 -2.67 -2.82 21.20
C ILE A 349 -2.71 -1.35 20.79
N LYS A 350 -2.31 -0.44 21.69
CA LYS A 350 -2.22 0.99 21.40
C LYS A 350 -0.92 1.30 20.66
N LEU A 351 -1.01 1.57 19.36
CA LEU A 351 0.13 2.03 18.57
C LEU A 351 0.29 3.56 18.69
N ILE A 352 1.47 4.00 19.10
CA ILE A 352 1.85 5.41 19.24
C ILE A 352 3.02 5.66 18.28
N VAL A 353 2.88 6.65 17.41
CA VAL A 353 3.96 7.10 16.53
C VAL A 353 4.50 8.42 17.11
N THR A 354 5.79 8.45 17.45
CA THR A 354 6.45 9.61 18.07
C THR A 354 7.61 10.12 17.21
N GLU A 355 8.01 11.37 17.42
CA GLU A 355 9.19 11.95 16.79
C GLU A 355 10.49 11.43 17.42
N GLU A 356 11.59 11.39 16.65
CA GLU A 356 12.89 10.85 17.09
C GLU A 356 13.87 11.92 17.60
N SER A 357 13.37 13.06 18.06
CA SER A 357 14.22 14.16 18.53
C SER A 357 15.12 13.72 19.68
N TYR A 358 16.43 13.80 19.48
CA TYR A 358 17.48 13.52 20.49
C TYR A 358 17.55 12.09 21.07
N THR A 359 16.72 11.15 20.61
CA THR A 359 16.71 9.74 21.06
C THR A 359 18.03 9.01 20.86
N SER A 360 18.82 9.40 19.84
CA SER A 360 20.14 8.84 19.56
C SER A 360 21.29 9.49 20.35
N LYS A 361 21.01 10.55 21.12
CA LYS A 361 22.00 11.32 21.89
C LYS A 361 21.81 11.15 23.39
N ALA A 362 20.58 11.18 23.87
CA ALA A 362 20.24 10.98 25.28
C ALA A 362 20.60 9.57 25.75
N SER A 363 21.07 9.44 26.98
CA SER A 363 21.29 8.16 27.63
C SER A 363 20.04 7.74 28.40
N PHE A 364 19.44 6.62 27.99
CA PHE A 364 18.27 6.08 28.67
C PHE A 364 18.60 5.67 30.12
N LEU A 365 19.73 4.97 30.30
CA LEU A 365 20.12 4.43 31.60
C LEU A 365 20.56 5.50 32.61
N ASP A 366 20.97 6.66 32.12
CA ASP A 366 21.35 7.80 32.98
C ASP A 366 20.16 8.75 33.22
N GLY A 367 18.98 8.47 32.64
CA GLY A 367 17.76 9.25 32.85
C GLY A 367 17.78 10.62 32.16
N ASP A 368 18.49 10.75 31.03
CA ASP A 368 18.54 12.01 30.27
C ASP A 368 17.13 12.42 29.81
N SER A 369 16.82 13.72 29.92
CA SER A 369 15.57 14.25 29.36
C SER A 369 15.58 14.24 27.83
N LEU A 370 14.39 14.02 27.25
CA LEU A 370 14.15 14.00 25.80
C LEU A 370 13.37 15.24 25.36
N PRO A 371 14.04 16.39 25.11
CA PRO A 371 13.35 17.58 24.63
C PRO A 371 12.82 17.35 23.21
N LYS A 372 11.66 17.91 22.89
CA LYS A 372 11.13 17.90 21.52
C LYS A 372 11.96 18.77 20.59
N TYR A 373 11.80 18.59 19.29
CA TYR A 373 12.48 19.43 18.30
C TYR A 373 12.14 20.91 18.52
N GLY A 374 13.17 21.75 18.67
CA GLY A 374 13.01 23.20 18.94
C GLY A 374 12.75 23.57 20.40
N GLU A 375 12.45 22.60 21.28
CA GLU A 375 12.19 22.81 22.72
C GLU A 375 13.41 22.43 23.59
N LYS A 376 14.59 22.33 22.99
CA LYS A 376 15.82 21.96 23.69
C LYS A 376 16.28 23.13 24.60
N PRO A 377 16.43 22.94 25.92
CA PRO A 377 17.02 23.94 26.80
C PRO A 377 18.48 24.25 26.42
N GLU A 378 18.91 25.51 26.55
CA GLU A 378 20.28 25.93 26.21
C GLU A 378 21.35 25.13 26.97
N CYS A 379 21.08 24.78 28.23
CA CYS A 379 21.99 24.03 29.09
C CYS A 379 21.93 22.50 28.89
N TRP A 380 21.05 21.99 28.02
CA TRP A 380 20.90 20.55 27.85
C TRP A 380 22.13 19.91 27.18
N LYS A 381 22.73 18.96 27.88
CA LYS A 381 23.84 18.13 27.41
C LYS A 381 23.53 16.67 27.73
N PRO A 382 23.74 15.74 26.80
CA PRO A 382 23.59 14.32 27.09
C PRO A 382 24.69 13.90 28.07
N SER A 383 24.33 13.03 29.01
CA SER A 383 25.29 12.46 29.97
C SER A 383 26.18 11.40 29.31
N GLY A 384 25.63 10.66 28.34
CA GLY A 384 26.35 9.71 27.51
C GLY A 384 26.77 10.27 26.14
N LYS A 385 27.47 9.44 25.37
CA LYS A 385 27.87 9.77 23.99
C LYS A 385 27.91 8.55 23.09
N ARG A 386 27.54 8.74 21.83
CA ARG A 386 27.75 7.74 20.79
C ARG A 386 29.24 7.69 20.43
N VAL A 387 29.88 6.54 20.64
CA VAL A 387 31.31 6.35 20.36
C VAL A 387 31.53 6.02 18.89
N ARG A 388 30.79 5.03 18.39
CA ARG A 388 30.80 4.62 16.99
C ARG A 388 29.48 3.96 16.63
N ARG A 389 29.31 3.60 15.35
CA ARG A 389 28.10 2.88 14.90
C ARG A 389 27.87 1.62 15.75
N GLY A 390 26.67 1.49 16.27
CA GLY A 390 26.25 0.37 17.13
C GLY A 390 26.73 0.44 18.58
N LEU A 391 27.51 1.44 18.99
CA LEU A 391 28.09 1.52 20.33
C LEU A 391 27.86 2.89 20.98
N TYR A 392 27.23 2.88 22.15
CA TYR A 392 26.94 4.05 22.97
C TYR A 392 27.61 3.90 24.34
N GLN A 393 28.20 4.98 24.84
CA GLN A 393 28.82 5.03 26.16
C GLN A 393 27.93 5.84 27.10
N ILE A 394 27.50 5.22 28.21
CA ILE A 394 26.74 5.88 29.27
C ILE A 394 27.68 6.63 30.24
N ALA A 395 27.15 7.44 31.15
CA ALA A 395 27.93 8.28 32.06
C ALA A 395 28.95 7.49 32.90
N SER A 396 28.60 6.27 33.31
CA SER A 396 29.51 5.35 34.04
C SER A 396 30.68 4.82 33.19
N GLY A 397 30.75 5.14 31.90
CA GLY A 397 31.77 4.67 30.97
C GLY A 397 31.49 3.31 30.34
N LYS A 398 30.45 2.58 30.80
CA LYS A 398 30.02 1.30 30.21
C LYS A 398 29.52 1.49 28.79
N LEU A 399 29.73 0.46 27.96
CA LEU A 399 29.33 0.45 26.57
C LEU A 399 28.10 -0.42 26.35
N ILE A 400 27.09 0.15 25.69
CA ILE A 400 25.83 -0.51 25.35
C ILE A 400 25.56 -0.40 23.84
N ASN A 401 24.59 -1.17 23.35
CA ASN A 401 24.15 -1.05 21.98
C ASN A 401 23.44 0.30 21.75
N ALA A 402 23.91 1.07 20.78
CA ALA A 402 23.37 2.40 20.49
C ALA A 402 21.91 2.39 20.01
N ASP A 403 21.53 1.37 19.24
CA ASP A 403 20.17 1.25 18.70
C ASP A 403 19.22 0.76 19.82
N SER A 404 19.70 -0.04 20.78
CA SER A 404 18.93 -0.40 21.98
C SER A 404 18.72 0.79 22.91
N ASN A 405 19.72 1.66 23.06
CA ASN A 405 19.55 2.92 23.79
C ASN A 405 18.50 3.82 23.10
N GLY A 406 18.56 3.94 21.77
CA GLY A 406 17.56 4.66 20.99
C GLY A 406 16.15 4.10 21.17
N ALA A 407 16.00 2.77 21.10
CA ALA A 407 14.72 2.10 21.28
C ALA A 407 14.17 2.15 22.70
N ALA A 408 15.02 2.32 23.71
CA ALA A 408 14.60 2.49 25.11
C ALA A 408 14.19 3.94 25.43
N ASN A 409 14.79 4.92 24.75
CA ASN A 409 14.37 6.31 24.81
C ASN A 409 13.00 6.55 24.14
N ILE A 410 12.64 5.72 23.17
CA ILE A 410 11.31 5.68 22.54
C ILE A 410 10.35 4.92 23.45
#